data_AF-A0A0F3KES4-F1
#
_entry.id   AF-A0A0F3KES4-F1
#
_cell.length_a   1.000
_cell.length_b   1.000
_cell.length_c   1.000
_cell.angle_alpha   90.00
_cell.angle_beta   90.00
_cell.angle_gamma   90.00
#
_symmetry.space_group_name_H-M   'P 1'
#
loop_
_entity.id
_entity.type
_entity.pdbx_description
1 polymer ?
#
loop_
_entity_poly.entity_id
_entity_poly.type
_entity_poly.pdbx_seq_one_letter_code
_entity_poly.pdbx_strand_id
1 'polypeptide(L)'
;MNESENMTREVAAPVRDNAEVVEALNRRYEAGFVTDIESTSLPPGLNEDIVRQLSAIKGEPEWMTEWRLAAYRHWLTMPEPDWAKLDIGPIDYQSVSYYSAPKAGPKSLDEVDPKLLETYEKLGVPLHERAKLAGVAVDAVFDSVSVGTTFRKELAEAGVIFCSMSEAIREHGDLVRQYLGSVVPVGDNYFAALNSAVFSDGSFVFIPKGVRCPMELSTYFRINAMNTGQFERTLIVAEDDSHVSYLEGCTAPMRDENQLHAAVVELVALDRAQIKYSTVQNWYPGDENGVGGIYNFVTKRGDCRGVSSKISWTQVETGSAITWKYPSCVLRGDHSVGEFYSVALTHHRQQADTGTKMIHIGKGTKSKIVAKGISAGRSSNSYRGLVKIEKGADGARNYTQCDSLLIGKKCGAHTFPYMEVKNPGAIVEHEATTSKISDDQLFYCLSRGIGEEDAVSMIVDGFCKQVFRELPMEFAVEAKKLLEVSLEGAVG
;
A
#
# COMPACT_ATOMS: atom_id res chain seq x y z
N MET A 1 -68.11 22.84 21.89
CA MET A 1 -67.00 23.80 21.69
C MET A 1 -65.75 23.07 22.12
N ASN A 2 -65.07 22.40 21.18
CA ASN A 2 -63.95 21.51 21.47
C ASN A 2 -62.60 22.21 21.24
N GLU A 3 -61.76 22.09 22.27
CA GLU A 3 -60.32 21.76 22.31
C GLU A 3 -59.27 22.46 21.43
N SER A 4 -58.16 22.75 22.13
CA SER A 4 -56.73 22.56 21.78
C SER A 4 -55.88 23.69 21.19
N GLU A 5 -54.71 23.86 21.83
CA GLU A 5 -53.40 24.36 21.34
C GLU A 5 -53.30 25.86 20.96
N ASN A 6 -52.20 26.60 21.13
CA ASN A 6 -50.80 26.21 21.01
C ASN A 6 -49.85 27.26 21.66
N MET A 7 -48.70 26.80 22.15
CA MET A 7 -47.63 27.60 22.74
C MET A 7 -46.43 27.57 21.78
N THR A 8 -46.16 28.64 21.02
CA THR A 8 -44.86 28.87 20.35
C THR A 8 -44.81 30.27 19.73
N ARG A 9 -43.76 31.04 20.04
CA ARG A 9 -43.15 31.99 19.11
C ARG A 9 -41.64 32.00 19.30
N GLU A 10 -40.99 31.26 18.42
CA GLU A 10 -39.56 31.33 18.11
C GLU A 10 -39.18 32.74 17.62
N VAL A 11 -37.98 33.16 17.99
CA VAL A 11 -37.24 34.23 17.32
C VAL A 11 -36.41 33.55 16.23
N ALA A 12 -36.80 33.71 14.98
CA ALA A 12 -36.02 33.24 13.83
C ALA A 12 -34.77 34.13 13.64
N ALA A 13 -33.59 33.54 13.75
CA ALA A 13 -32.33 34.13 13.27
C ALA A 13 -32.19 33.86 11.76
N PRO A 14 -31.52 34.74 10.99
CA PRO A 14 -31.45 34.61 9.54
C PRO A 14 -30.58 33.42 9.15
N VAL A 15 -31.12 32.59 8.26
CA VAL A 15 -30.42 31.51 7.56
C VAL A 15 -29.24 32.13 6.82
N ARG A 16 -28.02 31.88 7.30
CA ARG A 16 -26.80 32.15 6.52
C ARG A 16 -26.76 31.13 5.39
N ASP A 17 -26.64 31.66 4.18
CA ASP A 17 -26.52 30.91 2.94
C ASP A 17 -25.27 30.02 3.02
N ASN A 18 -25.46 28.73 3.25
CA ASN A 18 -24.41 27.71 3.41
C ASN A 18 -23.83 27.27 2.05
N ALA A 19 -23.76 28.16 1.06
CA ALA A 19 -23.19 27.84 -0.24
C ALA A 19 -21.70 27.46 -0.11
N GLU A 20 -20.92 28.21 0.68
CA GLU A 20 -19.49 27.95 0.92
C GLU A 20 -19.25 26.69 1.77
N VAL A 21 -20.17 26.36 2.68
CA VAL A 21 -20.11 25.13 3.50
C VAL A 21 -20.52 23.92 2.67
N VAL A 22 -21.50 24.04 1.78
CA VAL A 22 -21.86 23.00 0.80
C VAL A 22 -20.77 22.83 -0.27
N GLU A 23 -20.03 23.88 -0.60
CA GLU A 23 -18.87 23.84 -1.49
C GLU A 23 -17.64 23.20 -0.81
N ALA A 24 -17.47 23.42 0.51
CA ALA A 24 -16.48 22.72 1.34
C ALA A 24 -16.86 21.24 1.59
N LEU A 25 -18.14 20.94 1.84
CA LEU A 25 -18.70 19.57 1.96
C LEU A 25 -18.63 18.79 0.63
N ASN A 26 -18.47 19.49 -0.50
CA ASN A 26 -18.21 18.92 -1.82
C ASN A 26 -16.71 18.88 -2.17
N ARG A 27 -15.79 19.02 -1.21
CA ARG A 27 -14.35 18.78 -1.45
C ARG A 27 -14.11 17.30 -1.77
N ARG A 28 -14.33 17.02 -3.05
CA ARG A 28 -13.98 15.80 -3.77
C ARG A 28 -12.52 15.47 -3.48
N TYR A 29 -12.21 14.17 -3.39
CA TYR A 29 -10.86 13.62 -3.38
C TYR A 29 -9.90 14.48 -4.24
N GLU A 30 -9.06 15.30 -3.59
CA GLU A 30 -8.35 16.41 -4.24
C GLU A 30 -7.29 15.93 -5.24
N ALA A 31 -6.79 14.70 -5.06
CA ALA A 31 -5.87 14.02 -5.98
C ALA A 31 -6.58 13.42 -7.22
N GLY A 32 -7.89 13.66 -7.39
CA GLY A 32 -8.75 13.02 -8.38
C GLY A 32 -8.55 13.43 -9.83
N PHE A 33 -7.66 14.39 -10.10
CA PHE A 33 -7.48 15.00 -11.40
C PHE A 33 -6.76 14.07 -12.39
N VAL A 34 -7.15 14.14 -13.67
CA VAL A 34 -6.49 13.46 -14.78
C VAL A 34 -5.48 14.41 -15.42
N THR A 35 -4.29 13.90 -15.73
CA THR A 35 -3.27 14.65 -16.49
C THR A 35 -3.37 14.27 -17.96
N ASP A 36 -3.69 15.25 -18.82
CA ASP A 36 -3.85 15.02 -20.26
C ASP A 36 -2.49 14.96 -20.98
N ILE A 37 -2.04 13.72 -21.26
CA ILE A 37 -0.76 13.36 -21.90
C ILE A 37 -1.05 12.30 -22.96
N GLU A 38 -0.51 12.47 -24.18
CA GLU A 38 -0.61 11.42 -25.20
C GLU A 38 0.19 10.17 -24.80
N SER A 39 -0.48 9.02 -24.71
CA SER A 39 0.13 7.73 -24.41
C SER A 39 0.10 6.77 -25.60
N THR A 40 0.97 5.77 -25.55
CA THR A 40 0.94 4.57 -26.38
C THR A 40 0.58 3.39 -25.49
N SER A 41 -0.48 2.66 -25.85
CA SER A 41 -0.98 1.54 -25.06
C SER A 41 -1.10 0.28 -25.89
N LEU A 42 -0.97 -0.89 -25.26
CA LEU A 42 -1.34 -2.15 -25.88
C LEU A 42 -2.87 -2.24 -26.00
N PRO A 43 -3.40 -2.93 -27.03
CA PRO A 43 -4.84 -3.13 -27.15
C PRO A 43 -5.38 -3.92 -25.93
N PRO A 44 -6.64 -3.69 -25.54
CA PRO A 44 -7.28 -4.49 -24.50
C PRO A 44 -7.25 -5.98 -24.82
N GLY A 45 -7.03 -6.79 -23.80
CA GLY A 45 -7.00 -8.25 -23.92
C GLY A 45 -5.79 -8.86 -23.22
N LEU A 46 -5.95 -10.11 -22.80
CA LEU A 46 -4.86 -10.89 -22.21
C LEU A 46 -4.73 -12.24 -22.91
N ASN A 47 -3.68 -12.38 -23.71
CA ASN A 47 -3.27 -13.61 -24.39
C ASN A 47 -1.73 -13.69 -24.48
N GLU A 48 -1.20 -14.81 -24.99
CA GLU A 48 0.25 -14.99 -25.15
C GLU A 48 0.89 -13.92 -26.05
N ASP A 49 0.18 -13.43 -27.07
CA ASP A 49 0.71 -12.40 -27.98
C ASP A 49 0.87 -11.05 -27.28
N ILE A 50 -0.07 -10.66 -26.41
CA ILE A 50 0.03 -9.45 -25.58
C ILE A 50 1.21 -9.57 -24.62
N VAL A 51 1.40 -10.73 -23.99
CA VAL A 51 2.55 -10.97 -23.10
C VAL A 51 3.88 -10.89 -23.86
N ARG A 52 3.96 -11.45 -25.07
CA ARG A 52 5.16 -11.34 -25.93
C ARG A 52 5.40 -9.91 -26.38
N GLN A 53 4.35 -9.17 -26.76
CA GLN A 53 4.45 -7.76 -27.15
C GLN A 53 4.93 -6.89 -25.99
N LEU A 54 4.39 -7.09 -24.79
CA LEU A 54 4.85 -6.42 -23.57
C LEU A 54 6.35 -6.64 -23.33
N SER A 55 6.78 -7.90 -23.40
CA SER A 55 8.18 -8.28 -23.20
C SER A 55 9.09 -7.66 -24.27
N ALA A 56 8.65 -7.64 -25.54
CA ALA A 56 9.37 -7.05 -26.65
C ALA A 56 9.49 -5.52 -26.55
N ILE A 57 8.41 -4.82 -26.18
CA ILE A 57 8.41 -3.35 -25.98
C ILE A 57 9.45 -2.94 -24.92
N LYS A 58 9.60 -3.77 -23.89
CA LYS A 58 10.56 -3.54 -22.80
C LYS A 58 12.00 -3.95 -23.10
N GLY A 59 12.24 -4.63 -24.23
CA GLY A 59 13.55 -5.18 -24.57
C GLY A 59 14.03 -6.23 -23.57
N GLU A 60 13.12 -7.07 -23.08
CA GLU A 60 13.45 -8.12 -22.12
C GLU A 60 14.22 -9.29 -22.76
N PRO A 61 15.10 -9.98 -22.02
CA PRO A 61 15.76 -11.20 -22.48
C PRO A 61 14.78 -12.38 -22.56
N GLU A 62 15.08 -13.35 -23.43
CA GLU A 62 14.20 -14.51 -23.72
C GLU A 62 13.74 -15.27 -22.47
N TRP A 63 14.61 -15.43 -21.48
CA TRP A 63 14.26 -16.13 -20.24
C TRP A 63 13.12 -15.45 -19.48
N MET A 64 13.03 -14.12 -19.55
CA MET A 64 11.99 -13.32 -18.89
C MET A 64 10.67 -13.47 -19.64
N THR A 65 10.70 -13.45 -20.98
CA THR A 65 9.53 -13.73 -21.81
C THR A 65 8.93 -15.10 -21.51
N GLU A 66 9.76 -16.15 -21.45
CA GLU A 66 9.30 -17.51 -21.12
C GLU A 66 8.80 -17.62 -19.69
N TRP A 67 9.39 -16.91 -18.73
CA TRP A 67 8.89 -16.83 -17.36
C TRP A 67 7.48 -16.22 -17.29
N ARG A 68 7.23 -15.12 -18.02
CA ARG A 68 5.90 -14.49 -18.11
C ARG A 68 4.87 -15.41 -18.76
N LEU A 69 5.23 -16.11 -19.82
CA LEU A 69 4.35 -17.04 -20.52
C LEU A 69 4.01 -18.25 -19.66
N ALA A 70 4.98 -18.78 -18.91
CA ALA A 70 4.72 -19.83 -17.93
C ALA A 70 3.74 -19.35 -16.85
N ALA A 71 3.88 -18.12 -16.38
CA ALA A 71 2.94 -17.50 -15.43
C ALA A 71 1.54 -17.36 -16.00
N TYR A 72 1.40 -16.86 -17.22
CA TYR A 72 0.12 -16.73 -17.90
C TYR A 72 -0.58 -18.09 -18.08
N ARG A 73 0.14 -19.09 -18.58
CA ARG A 73 -0.39 -20.45 -18.77
C ARG A 73 -0.84 -21.08 -17.46
N HIS A 74 -0.08 -20.87 -16.38
CA HIS A 74 -0.45 -21.37 -15.07
C HIS A 74 -1.68 -20.63 -14.52
N TRP A 75 -1.74 -19.31 -14.65
CA TRP A 75 -2.86 -18.49 -14.22
C TRP A 75 -4.19 -18.96 -14.83
N LEU A 76 -4.21 -19.32 -16.12
CA LEU A 76 -5.40 -19.88 -16.79
C LEU A 76 -5.94 -21.17 -16.15
N THR A 77 -5.12 -21.89 -15.38
CA THR A 77 -5.52 -23.12 -14.67
C THR A 77 -6.01 -22.88 -13.25
N MET A 78 -5.85 -21.66 -12.73
CA MET A 78 -6.18 -21.33 -11.35
C MET A 78 -7.65 -20.88 -11.21
N PRO A 79 -8.37 -21.33 -10.18
CA PRO A 79 -9.66 -20.74 -9.84
C PRO A 79 -9.47 -19.35 -9.23
N GLU A 80 -10.37 -18.42 -9.57
CA GLU A 80 -10.43 -17.13 -8.90
C GLU A 80 -10.86 -17.32 -7.43
N PRO A 81 -10.20 -16.66 -6.45
CA PRO A 81 -10.46 -16.91 -5.04
C PRO A 81 -11.74 -16.20 -4.56
N ASP A 82 -12.61 -16.91 -3.84
CA ASP A 82 -13.92 -16.44 -3.36
C ASP A 82 -14.12 -16.53 -1.83
N TRP A 83 -13.05 -16.86 -1.09
CA TRP A 83 -13.14 -17.18 0.33
C TRP A 83 -13.20 -15.95 1.25
N ALA A 84 -12.71 -14.80 0.79
CA ALA A 84 -12.72 -13.58 1.59
C ALA A 84 -14.12 -12.97 1.59
N LYS A 85 -14.50 -12.35 2.72
CA LYS A 85 -15.79 -11.67 2.85
C LYS A 85 -15.72 -10.29 2.19
N LEU A 86 -15.52 -10.29 0.87
CA LEU A 86 -15.39 -9.12 0.02
C LEU A 86 -16.42 -9.23 -1.11
N ASP A 87 -17.20 -8.18 -1.33
CA ASP A 87 -18.13 -8.10 -2.46
C ASP A 87 -17.38 -7.61 -3.70
N ILE A 88 -16.71 -8.53 -4.39
CA ILE A 88 -15.91 -8.26 -5.59
C ILE A 88 -16.80 -8.50 -6.82
N GLY A 89 -17.00 -7.45 -7.62
CA GLY A 89 -17.69 -7.58 -8.91
C GLY A 89 -16.87 -8.39 -9.92
N PRO A 90 -17.49 -8.99 -10.95
CA PRO A 90 -16.75 -9.73 -11.97
C PRO A 90 -15.72 -8.83 -12.66
N ILE A 91 -14.47 -9.29 -12.72
CA ILE A 91 -13.39 -8.56 -13.37
C ILE A 91 -13.23 -9.05 -14.81
N ASP A 92 -13.51 -8.19 -15.79
CA ASP A 92 -13.26 -8.50 -17.19
C ASP A 92 -11.79 -8.25 -17.55
N TYR A 93 -10.95 -9.26 -17.37
CA TYR A 93 -9.53 -9.22 -17.73
C TYR A 93 -9.28 -8.95 -19.23
N GLN A 94 -10.25 -9.20 -20.11
CA GLN A 94 -10.08 -8.94 -21.55
C GLN A 94 -10.38 -7.48 -21.92
N SER A 95 -11.06 -6.73 -21.05
CA SER A 95 -11.32 -5.29 -21.22
C SER A 95 -10.14 -4.40 -20.82
N VAL A 96 -9.13 -4.96 -20.15
CA VAL A 96 -8.00 -4.22 -19.57
C VAL A 96 -6.88 -4.07 -20.58
N SER A 97 -6.30 -2.88 -20.67
CA SER A 97 -4.98 -2.68 -21.28
C SER A 97 -3.88 -2.91 -20.24
N TYR A 98 -2.94 -3.80 -20.56
CA TYR A 98 -1.87 -4.21 -19.62
C TYR A 98 -0.60 -3.36 -19.73
N TYR A 99 -0.55 -2.40 -20.66
CA TYR A 99 0.60 -1.51 -20.84
C TYR A 99 0.15 -0.17 -21.40
N SER A 100 0.63 0.91 -20.78
CA SER A 100 0.46 2.27 -21.27
C SER A 100 1.65 3.13 -20.86
N ALA A 101 2.29 3.78 -21.83
CA ALA A 101 3.42 4.67 -21.59
C ALA A 101 3.22 6.02 -22.30
N PRO A 102 3.64 7.16 -21.73
CA PRO A 102 3.66 8.44 -22.43
C PRO A 102 4.47 8.37 -23.75
N LYS A 103 3.97 8.98 -24.84
CA LYS A 103 4.66 8.99 -26.15
C LYS A 103 6.04 9.66 -26.12
N ALA A 104 6.23 10.63 -25.24
CA ALA A 104 7.52 11.24 -24.93
C ALA A 104 7.93 10.82 -23.52
N GLY A 105 8.46 9.60 -23.38
CA GLY A 105 9.05 9.15 -22.12
C GLY A 105 10.31 9.97 -21.82
N PRO A 106 10.40 10.65 -20.67
CA PRO A 106 11.58 11.46 -20.35
C PRO A 106 12.78 10.57 -20.04
N LYS A 107 13.97 10.94 -20.54
CA LYS A 107 15.22 10.20 -20.22
C LYS A 107 15.85 10.67 -18.92
N SER A 108 15.38 11.79 -18.38
CA SER A 108 15.80 12.39 -17.12
C SER A 108 14.70 13.28 -16.57
N LEU A 109 14.75 13.55 -15.26
CA LEU A 109 13.84 14.48 -14.57
C LEU A 109 13.77 15.88 -15.22
N ASP A 110 14.84 16.32 -15.90
CA ASP A 110 14.90 17.61 -16.61
C ASP A 110 14.17 17.62 -17.97
N GLU A 111 13.86 16.43 -18.52
CA GLU A 111 13.13 16.26 -19.79
C GLU A 111 11.64 15.93 -19.57
N VAL A 112 11.20 15.92 -18.32
CA VAL A 112 9.82 15.58 -17.93
C VAL A 112 8.87 16.66 -18.42
N ASP A 113 7.74 16.25 -19.00
CA ASP A 113 6.69 17.17 -19.42
C ASP A 113 6.32 18.11 -18.25
N PRO A 114 6.31 19.44 -18.45
CA PRO A 114 5.93 20.39 -17.40
C PRO A 114 4.61 20.06 -16.70
N LYS A 115 3.66 19.43 -17.40
CA LYS A 115 2.40 18.96 -16.82
C LYS A 115 2.59 17.84 -15.80
N LEU A 116 3.57 16.94 -16.00
CA LEU A 116 3.91 15.90 -15.02
C LEU A 116 4.56 16.51 -13.78
N LEU A 117 5.45 17.50 -13.94
CA LEU A 117 6.05 18.22 -12.81
C LEU A 117 4.97 18.95 -11.99
N GLU A 118 4.07 19.68 -12.65
CA GLU A 118 2.92 20.35 -12.01
C GLU A 118 2.00 19.35 -11.28
N THR A 119 1.85 18.16 -11.85
CA THR A 119 1.05 17.07 -11.30
C THR A 119 1.64 16.55 -9.97
N TYR A 120 2.95 16.34 -9.89
CA TYR A 120 3.62 15.93 -8.64
C TYR A 120 3.66 17.07 -7.61
N GLU A 121 3.84 18.33 -8.04
CA GLU A 121 3.73 19.50 -7.16
C GLU A 121 2.34 19.62 -6.53
N LYS A 122 1.27 19.43 -7.31
CA LYS A 122 -0.12 19.41 -6.81
C LYS A 122 -0.37 18.28 -5.81
N LEU A 123 0.25 17.13 -5.99
CA LEU A 123 0.21 16.03 -5.03
C LEU A 123 1.06 16.29 -3.78
N GLY A 124 1.83 17.38 -3.74
CA GLY A 124 2.74 17.70 -2.64
C GLY A 124 4.02 16.86 -2.63
N VAL A 125 4.31 16.12 -3.71
CA VAL A 125 5.50 15.27 -3.85
C VAL A 125 6.68 16.14 -4.34
N PRO A 126 7.69 16.40 -3.52
CA PRO A 126 8.76 17.32 -3.89
C PRO A 126 9.82 16.62 -4.76
N LEU A 127 9.82 16.90 -6.06
CA LEU A 127 10.74 16.25 -7.02
C LEU A 127 12.15 16.85 -7.06
N HIS A 128 12.37 18.11 -6.65
CA HIS A 128 13.67 18.79 -6.82
C HIS A 128 14.27 19.37 -5.53
N GLU A 129 13.66 20.37 -4.90
CA GLU A 129 14.32 21.11 -3.80
C GLU A 129 14.15 20.49 -2.41
N ARG A 130 12.97 19.93 -2.07
CA ARG A 130 12.84 19.27 -0.75
C ARG A 130 13.51 17.90 -0.71
N ALA A 131 13.59 17.15 -1.81
CA ALA A 131 14.33 15.87 -1.83
C ALA A 131 15.82 16.05 -1.48
N LYS A 132 16.45 17.16 -1.93
CA LYS A 132 17.81 17.57 -1.52
C LYS A 132 17.92 18.02 -0.07
N LEU A 133 16.89 18.67 0.48
CA LEU A 133 16.85 19.08 1.88
C LEU A 133 16.53 17.92 2.84
N ALA A 134 15.77 16.93 2.36
CA ALA A 134 15.32 15.73 3.07
C ALA A 134 16.33 14.57 2.98
N GLY A 135 17.21 14.57 1.97
CA GLY A 135 18.15 13.48 1.73
C GLY A 135 17.44 12.17 1.34
N VAL A 136 16.48 12.24 0.40
CA VAL A 136 15.67 11.09 -0.06
C VAL A 136 15.84 10.91 -1.57
N ALA A 137 16.16 9.68 -2.02
CA ALA A 137 16.15 9.33 -3.43
C ALA A 137 14.73 8.96 -3.86
N VAL A 138 14.20 9.64 -4.88
CA VAL A 138 12.82 9.47 -5.36
C VAL A 138 12.86 8.93 -6.78
N ASP A 139 12.20 7.79 -6.99
CA ASP A 139 11.82 7.27 -8.30
C ASP A 139 10.33 7.60 -8.55
N ALA A 140 10.06 8.43 -9.55
CA ALA A 140 8.70 8.81 -9.90
C ALA A 140 8.17 7.87 -10.98
N VAL A 141 7.14 7.08 -10.69
CA VAL A 141 6.53 6.17 -11.67
C VAL A 141 5.17 6.71 -12.06
N PHE A 142 4.96 6.84 -13.38
CA PHE A 142 3.71 7.32 -13.96
C PHE A 142 3.17 6.26 -14.93
N ASP A 143 1.95 5.79 -14.68
CA ASP A 143 1.33 4.65 -15.36
C ASP A 143 2.20 3.37 -15.28
N SER A 144 2.94 3.07 -16.35
CA SER A 144 3.72 1.84 -16.51
C SER A 144 5.23 2.06 -16.63
N VAL A 145 5.74 3.28 -16.42
CA VAL A 145 7.16 3.60 -16.67
C VAL A 145 7.72 4.52 -15.59
N SER A 146 8.94 4.23 -15.13
CA SER A 146 9.74 5.16 -14.32
C SER A 146 10.16 6.40 -15.14
N VAL A 147 9.84 7.58 -14.61
CA VAL A 147 10.05 8.91 -15.20
C VAL A 147 11.44 9.48 -14.81
N GLY A 148 12.08 8.92 -13.78
CA GLY A 148 13.46 9.24 -13.40
C GLY A 148 13.75 9.05 -11.91
N THR A 149 15.02 8.77 -11.61
CA THR A 149 15.55 8.52 -10.25
C THR A 149 16.52 9.63 -9.84
N THR A 150 16.30 10.28 -8.69
CA THR A 150 17.27 11.23 -8.11
C THR A 150 18.43 10.53 -7.40
N PHE A 151 19.57 11.22 -7.21
CA PHE A 151 20.76 10.73 -6.46
C PHE A 151 21.43 9.45 -6.98
N ARG A 152 21.30 9.14 -8.27
CA ARG A 152 21.95 7.96 -8.89
C ARG A 152 23.46 7.89 -8.63
N LYS A 153 24.15 9.04 -8.60
CA LYS A 153 25.60 9.09 -8.41
C LYS A 153 26.01 8.70 -6.99
N GLU A 154 25.37 9.28 -5.98
CA GLU A 154 25.63 9.03 -4.57
C GLU A 154 25.30 7.58 -4.18
N LEU A 155 24.23 7.02 -4.74
CA LEU A 155 23.87 5.60 -4.56
C LEU A 155 24.90 4.68 -5.24
N ALA A 156 25.34 5.01 -6.46
CA ALA A 156 26.37 4.26 -7.16
C ALA A 156 27.73 4.29 -6.44
N GLU A 157 28.11 5.42 -5.83
CA GLU A 157 29.31 5.53 -5.00
C GLU A 157 29.27 4.62 -3.77
N ALA A 158 28.08 4.38 -3.21
CA ALA A 158 27.85 3.41 -2.13
C ALA A 158 27.66 1.97 -2.64
N GLY A 159 27.64 1.74 -3.96
CA GLY A 159 27.38 0.44 -4.58
C GLY A 159 25.92 -0.01 -4.51
N VAL A 160 25.00 0.88 -4.12
CA VAL A 160 23.55 0.61 -4.08
C VAL A 160 22.99 0.69 -5.50
N ILE A 161 22.27 -0.34 -5.92
CA ILE A 161 21.50 -0.32 -7.16
C ILE A 161 20.07 0.05 -6.80
N PHE A 162 19.58 1.17 -7.34
CA PHE A 162 18.17 1.56 -7.27
C PHE A 162 17.72 2.02 -8.65
N CYS A 163 16.89 1.21 -9.29
CA CYS A 163 16.41 1.47 -10.65
C CYS A 163 15.05 0.78 -10.87
N SER A 164 14.45 1.03 -12.03
CA SER A 164 13.23 0.31 -12.43
C SER A 164 13.49 -1.18 -12.59
N MET A 165 12.46 -2.01 -12.36
CA MET A 165 12.53 -3.45 -12.60
C MET A 165 12.89 -3.75 -14.06
N SER A 166 12.37 -2.94 -15.00
CA SER A 166 12.69 -3.09 -16.43
C SER A 166 14.18 -2.82 -16.74
N GLU A 167 14.78 -1.81 -16.11
CA GLU A 167 16.24 -1.54 -16.20
C GLU A 167 17.05 -2.67 -15.58
N ALA A 168 16.67 -3.13 -14.39
CA ALA A 168 17.34 -4.23 -13.69
C ALA A 168 17.32 -5.55 -14.47
N ILE A 169 16.22 -5.88 -15.14
CA ILE A 169 16.13 -7.10 -15.97
C ILE A 169 17.13 -7.06 -17.14
N ARG A 170 17.37 -5.88 -17.72
CA ARG A 170 18.30 -5.70 -18.85
C ARG A 170 19.76 -5.62 -18.41
N GLU A 171 20.04 -4.83 -17.38
CA GLU A 171 21.40 -4.48 -16.97
C GLU A 171 21.95 -5.38 -15.87
N HIS A 172 21.08 -5.96 -15.05
CA HIS A 172 21.41 -6.80 -13.90
C HIS A 172 20.68 -8.16 -13.95
N GLY A 173 20.45 -8.69 -15.16
CA GLY A 173 19.62 -9.86 -15.40
C GLY A 173 19.99 -11.11 -14.59
N ASP A 174 21.28 -11.37 -14.36
CA ASP A 174 21.73 -12.50 -13.54
C ASP A 174 21.28 -12.38 -12.08
N LEU A 175 21.38 -11.18 -11.52
CA LEU A 175 20.99 -10.89 -10.14
C LEU A 175 19.47 -10.92 -9.98
N VAL A 176 18.73 -10.34 -10.93
CA VAL A 176 17.26 -10.42 -10.93
C VAL A 176 16.81 -11.86 -11.05
N ARG A 177 17.39 -12.64 -11.97
CA ARG A 177 17.03 -14.06 -12.18
C ARG A 177 17.30 -14.93 -10.96
N GLN A 178 18.31 -14.60 -10.15
CA GLN A 178 18.61 -15.31 -8.91
C GLN A 178 17.50 -15.16 -7.85
N TYR A 179 16.84 -14.00 -7.79
CA TYR A 179 15.94 -13.66 -6.69
C TYR A 179 14.47 -13.50 -7.08
N LEU A 180 14.16 -13.17 -8.33
CA LEU A 180 12.81 -12.98 -8.83
C LEU A 180 11.98 -14.27 -8.66
N GLY A 181 10.85 -14.15 -7.96
CA GLY A 181 9.97 -15.28 -7.66
C GLY A 181 10.50 -16.24 -6.59
N SER A 182 11.65 -15.94 -5.96
CA SER A 182 12.20 -16.77 -4.89
C SER A 182 11.43 -16.65 -3.57
N VAL A 183 10.69 -15.55 -3.39
CA VAL A 183 9.90 -15.28 -2.19
C VAL A 183 8.40 -15.36 -2.49
N VAL A 184 7.98 -14.80 -3.62
CA VAL A 184 6.60 -14.89 -4.15
C VAL A 184 6.64 -15.62 -5.50
N PRO A 185 6.57 -16.96 -5.50
CA PRO A 185 6.59 -17.74 -6.74
C PRO A 185 5.43 -17.39 -7.67
N VAL A 186 5.60 -17.74 -8.95
CA VAL A 186 4.56 -17.56 -9.98
C VAL A 186 3.21 -18.17 -9.58
N GLY A 187 3.22 -19.36 -8.98
CA GLY A 187 2.00 -20.05 -8.53
C GLY A 187 1.57 -19.73 -7.10
N ASP A 188 2.04 -18.63 -6.49
CA ASP A 188 1.74 -18.31 -5.09
C ASP A 188 0.23 -18.11 -4.84
N ASN A 189 -0.42 -17.34 -5.71
CA ASN A 189 -1.86 -17.12 -5.71
C ASN A 189 -2.31 -16.53 -7.06
N TYR A 190 -3.62 -16.46 -7.26
CA TYR A 190 -4.24 -16.04 -8.53
C TYR A 190 -3.73 -14.67 -9.02
N PHE A 191 -3.71 -13.66 -8.14
CA PHE A 191 -3.28 -12.30 -8.52
C PHE A 191 -1.76 -12.18 -8.65
N ALA A 192 -0.98 -12.96 -7.90
CA ALA A 192 0.47 -13.03 -8.07
C ALA A 192 0.87 -13.70 -9.40
N ALA A 193 0.13 -14.71 -9.85
CA ALA A 193 0.32 -15.34 -11.16
C ALA A 193 -0.02 -14.37 -12.31
N LEU A 194 -1.15 -13.65 -12.18
CA LEU A 194 -1.53 -12.60 -13.12
C LEU A 194 -0.45 -11.51 -13.18
N ASN A 195 -0.03 -10.96 -12.03
CA ASN A 195 1.06 -9.98 -11.95
C ASN A 195 2.33 -10.49 -12.62
N SER A 196 2.72 -11.74 -12.35
CA SER A 196 3.92 -12.35 -12.94
C SER A 196 3.84 -12.41 -14.48
N ALA A 197 2.66 -12.61 -15.05
CA ALA A 197 2.50 -12.57 -16.50
C ALA A 197 2.67 -11.14 -17.08
N VAL A 198 2.08 -10.13 -16.42
CA VAL A 198 1.80 -8.83 -17.04
C VAL A 198 2.44 -7.62 -16.38
N PHE A 199 3.27 -7.78 -15.33
CA PHE A 199 3.83 -6.61 -14.63
C PHE A 199 4.60 -5.70 -15.60
N SER A 200 4.26 -4.41 -15.57
CA SER A 200 4.73 -3.41 -16.53
C SER A 200 5.89 -2.58 -16.00
N ASP A 201 6.05 -2.42 -14.70
CA ASP A 201 7.30 -1.96 -14.12
C ASP A 201 7.36 -2.31 -12.63
N GLY A 202 8.17 -1.60 -11.87
CA GLY A 202 8.31 -1.69 -10.42
C GLY A 202 9.72 -1.28 -10.04
N SER A 203 10.12 -1.54 -8.79
CA SER A 203 11.42 -1.09 -8.30
C SER A 203 12.35 -2.27 -8.03
N PHE A 204 13.61 -2.15 -8.45
CA PHE A 204 14.68 -3.07 -8.06
C PHE A 204 15.67 -2.33 -7.17
N VAL A 205 15.90 -2.89 -5.98
CA VAL A 205 16.87 -2.38 -5.01
C VAL A 205 17.82 -3.48 -4.61
N PHE A 206 19.12 -3.26 -4.78
CA PHE A 206 20.16 -4.14 -4.24
C PHE A 206 21.12 -3.35 -3.36
N ILE A 207 21.30 -3.82 -2.13
CA ILE A 207 22.23 -3.24 -1.17
C ILE A 207 23.38 -4.21 -0.96
N PRO A 208 24.63 -3.83 -1.29
CA PRO A 208 25.78 -4.70 -1.17
C PRO A 208 26.18 -4.93 0.29
N LYS A 209 27.03 -5.93 0.50
CA LYS A 209 27.49 -6.36 1.81
C LYS A 209 28.14 -5.22 2.61
N GLY A 210 27.74 -5.07 3.87
CA GLY A 210 28.28 -4.08 4.80
C GLY A 210 27.85 -2.64 4.54
N VAL A 211 26.97 -2.40 3.56
CA VAL A 211 26.52 -1.05 3.21
C VAL A 211 25.23 -0.70 3.92
N ARG A 212 25.28 0.38 4.70
CA ARG A 212 24.08 1.10 5.13
C ARG A 212 23.75 2.13 4.05
N CYS A 213 22.58 1.99 3.43
CA CYS A 213 22.09 2.95 2.44
C CYS A 213 22.19 4.38 3.00
N PRO A 214 22.86 5.32 2.30
CA PRO A 214 23.15 6.64 2.84
C PRO A 214 21.90 7.51 3.00
N MET A 215 20.81 7.12 2.36
CA MET A 215 19.54 7.84 2.30
C MET A 215 18.36 6.88 2.29
N GLU A 216 17.18 7.42 2.56
CA GLU A 216 15.91 6.72 2.35
C GLU A 216 15.64 6.62 0.85
N LEU A 217 15.17 5.45 0.39
CA LEU A 217 14.72 5.26 -0.97
C LEU A 217 13.21 5.42 -1.01
N SER A 218 12.66 6.08 -2.02
CA SER A 218 11.25 6.29 -2.18
C SER A 218 10.85 6.05 -3.63
N THR A 219 9.78 5.31 -3.86
CA THR A 219 9.11 5.24 -5.16
C THR A 219 7.69 5.74 -5.01
N TYR A 220 7.28 6.65 -5.89
CA TYR A 220 5.92 7.18 -5.89
C TYR A 220 5.20 6.79 -7.18
N PHE A 221 4.13 6.01 -7.04
CA PHE A 221 3.29 5.51 -8.12
C PHE A 221 2.06 6.39 -8.31
N ARG A 222 1.82 6.81 -9.55
CA ARG A 222 0.55 7.47 -9.95
C ARG A 222 -0.08 6.73 -11.13
N ILE A 223 -1.32 6.29 -10.96
CA ILE A 223 -2.15 5.80 -12.08
C ILE A 223 -2.74 7.02 -12.79
N ASN A 224 -2.74 7.08 -14.11
CA ASN A 224 -3.35 8.20 -14.85
C ASN A 224 -4.11 7.76 -16.11
N ALA A 225 -3.70 6.71 -16.82
CA ALA A 225 -4.34 6.23 -18.04
C ALA A 225 -5.71 5.55 -17.77
N MET A 226 -6.68 5.72 -18.67
CA MET A 226 -8.01 5.08 -18.60
C MET A 226 -7.93 3.59 -18.97
N ASN A 227 -8.65 2.74 -18.23
CA ASN A 227 -8.77 1.30 -18.48
C ASN A 227 -7.44 0.52 -18.49
N THR A 228 -6.43 1.03 -17.79
CA THR A 228 -5.16 0.33 -17.58
C THR A 228 -5.13 -0.33 -16.21
N GLY A 229 -4.78 -1.61 -16.16
CA GLY A 229 -4.48 -2.28 -14.89
C GLY A 229 -3.06 -1.93 -14.44
N GLN A 230 -2.87 -1.62 -13.15
CA GLN A 230 -1.54 -1.39 -12.60
C GLN A 230 -1.00 -2.68 -12.01
N PHE A 231 0.02 -3.22 -12.67
CA PHE A 231 0.74 -4.40 -12.23
C PHE A 231 2.19 -4.04 -12.06
N GLU A 232 2.62 -3.93 -10.80
CA GLU A 232 4.00 -3.60 -10.46
C GLU A 232 4.65 -4.73 -9.68
N ARG A 233 5.96 -4.85 -9.83
CA ARG A 233 6.74 -5.82 -9.07
C ARG A 233 8.00 -5.19 -8.48
N THR A 234 8.08 -5.18 -7.16
CA THR A 234 9.22 -4.64 -6.42
C THR A 234 10.05 -5.77 -5.84
N LEU A 235 11.37 -5.72 -6.05
CA LEU A 235 12.33 -6.67 -5.51
C LEU A 235 13.44 -5.90 -4.77
N ILE A 236 13.56 -6.14 -3.47
CA ILE A 236 14.61 -5.57 -2.63
C ILE A 236 15.46 -6.68 -2.05
N VAL A 237 16.77 -6.61 -2.31
CA VAL A 237 17.76 -7.57 -1.82
C VAL A 237 18.77 -6.82 -0.96
N ALA A 238 18.88 -7.23 0.30
CA ALA A 238 19.81 -6.68 1.27
C ALA A 238 20.84 -7.77 1.65
N GLU A 239 22.07 -7.62 1.19
CA GLU A 239 23.18 -8.53 1.47
C GLU A 239 23.63 -8.47 2.94
N ASP A 240 24.57 -9.32 3.33
CA ASP A 240 25.05 -9.38 4.72
C ASP A 240 25.42 -8.00 5.28
N ASP A 241 25.11 -7.74 6.54
CA ASP A 241 25.48 -6.51 7.26
C ASP A 241 24.98 -5.21 6.59
N SER A 242 23.96 -5.31 5.73
CA SER A 242 23.42 -4.15 5.00
C SER A 242 22.15 -3.58 5.64
N HIS A 243 21.82 -2.34 5.27
CA HIS A 243 20.61 -1.68 5.76
C HIS A 243 19.99 -0.79 4.69
N VAL A 244 18.67 -0.89 4.53
CA VAL A 244 17.88 0.02 3.68
C VAL A 244 16.55 0.33 4.33
N SER A 245 16.10 1.55 4.10
CA SER A 245 14.74 1.96 4.37
C SER A 245 14.14 2.50 3.07
N TYR A 246 13.02 1.89 2.69
CA TYR A 246 12.35 2.05 1.42
C TYR A 246 10.91 2.47 1.67
N LEU A 247 10.43 3.45 0.92
CA LEU A 247 9.07 3.93 0.93
C LEU A 247 8.41 3.70 -0.43
N GLU A 248 7.15 3.30 -0.36
CA GLU A 248 6.23 3.24 -1.49
C GLU A 248 5.07 4.21 -1.24
N GLY A 249 4.89 5.20 -2.11
CA GLY A 249 3.72 6.07 -2.16
C GLY A 249 2.81 5.72 -3.34
N CYS A 250 1.49 5.74 -3.18
CA CYS A 250 0.55 5.51 -4.28
C CYS A 250 -0.65 6.48 -4.26
N THR A 251 -0.99 7.09 -5.40
CA THR A 251 -2.22 7.88 -5.62
C THR A 251 -2.87 7.59 -6.98
N ALA A 252 -4.17 7.84 -7.13
CA ALA A 252 -4.91 7.64 -8.39
C ALA A 252 -6.00 8.68 -8.64
N PRO A 253 -6.38 8.98 -9.89
CA PRO A 253 -7.50 9.85 -10.24
C PRO A 253 -8.86 9.25 -9.87
N MET A 254 -9.88 10.11 -9.80
CA MET A 254 -11.28 9.71 -9.59
C MET A 254 -11.85 9.09 -10.85
N ARG A 255 -12.48 7.91 -10.72
CA ARG A 255 -13.20 7.23 -11.81
C ARG A 255 -14.37 6.40 -11.34
N ASP A 256 -15.37 6.31 -12.20
CA ASP A 256 -16.60 5.55 -11.98
C ASP A 256 -16.41 4.05 -12.25
N GLU A 257 -15.45 3.65 -13.10
CA GLU A 257 -15.09 2.25 -13.28
C GLU A 257 -14.07 1.75 -12.25
N ASN A 258 -14.23 0.51 -11.79
CA ASN A 258 -13.26 -0.12 -10.91
C ASN A 258 -11.94 -0.42 -11.64
N GLN A 259 -10.83 -0.02 -11.02
CA GLN A 259 -9.49 -0.31 -11.52
C GLN A 259 -8.81 -1.35 -10.63
N LEU A 260 -8.12 -2.30 -11.26
CA LEU A 260 -7.36 -3.33 -10.57
C LEU A 260 -5.90 -2.89 -10.40
N HIS A 261 -5.49 -2.75 -9.14
CA HIS A 261 -4.09 -2.65 -8.73
C HIS A 261 -3.68 -3.97 -8.09
N ALA A 262 -2.76 -4.69 -8.74
CA ALA A 262 -2.23 -5.95 -8.24
C ALA A 262 -0.70 -5.95 -8.24
N ALA A 263 -0.13 -5.51 -7.11
CA ALA A 263 1.30 -5.45 -6.89
C ALA A 263 1.87 -6.73 -6.25
N VAL A 264 3.12 -7.03 -6.58
CA VAL A 264 3.92 -8.05 -5.89
C VAL A 264 5.18 -7.42 -5.33
N VAL A 265 5.47 -7.66 -4.05
CA VAL A 265 6.68 -7.17 -3.38
C VAL A 265 7.44 -8.34 -2.77
N GLU A 266 8.71 -8.47 -3.15
CA GLU A 266 9.64 -9.48 -2.66
C GLU A 266 10.79 -8.79 -1.92
N LEU A 267 10.97 -9.11 -0.64
CA LEU A 267 12.13 -8.66 0.15
C LEU A 267 13.00 -9.84 0.53
N VAL A 268 14.31 -9.74 0.34
CA VAL A 268 15.28 -10.75 0.74
C VAL A 268 16.31 -10.10 1.65
N ALA A 269 16.33 -10.50 2.92
CA ALA A 269 17.33 -10.03 3.89
C ALA A 269 18.29 -11.18 4.25
N LEU A 270 19.57 -11.00 3.93
CA LEU A 270 20.65 -11.93 4.29
C LEU A 270 21.19 -11.64 5.71
N ASP A 271 22.38 -12.13 6.05
CA ASP A 271 22.82 -12.18 7.45
C ASP A 271 22.97 -10.78 8.05
N ARG A 272 22.32 -10.54 9.20
CA ARG A 272 22.34 -9.24 9.91
C ARG A 272 21.85 -8.06 9.06
N ALA A 273 21.24 -8.33 7.91
CA ALA A 273 20.67 -7.32 7.03
C ALA A 273 19.36 -6.78 7.59
N GLN A 274 19.07 -5.50 7.36
CA GLN A 274 17.83 -4.86 7.79
C GLN A 274 17.12 -4.15 6.65
N ILE A 275 15.86 -4.51 6.41
CA ILE A 275 14.97 -3.82 5.47
C ILE A 275 13.81 -3.20 6.25
N LYS A 276 13.65 -1.89 6.11
CA LYS A 276 12.44 -1.17 6.54
C LYS A 276 11.63 -0.82 5.30
N TYR A 277 10.40 -1.31 5.22
CA TYR A 277 9.50 -1.08 4.09
C TYR A 277 8.28 -0.31 4.57
N SER A 278 8.14 0.92 4.10
CA SER A 278 7.04 1.81 4.44
C SER A 278 6.09 1.95 3.25
N THR A 279 4.79 2.00 3.49
CA THR A 279 3.80 2.27 2.44
C THR A 279 2.79 3.32 2.91
N VAL A 280 2.57 4.35 2.10
CA VAL A 280 1.50 5.34 2.30
C VAL A 280 0.64 5.36 1.03
N GLN A 281 -0.59 4.85 1.14
CA GLN A 281 -1.50 4.76 0.00
C GLN A 281 -2.71 5.64 0.21
N ASN A 282 -3.06 6.45 -0.80
CA ASN A 282 -4.27 7.24 -0.84
C ASN A 282 -4.96 7.09 -2.20
N TRP A 283 -5.79 6.06 -2.31
CA TRP A 283 -6.53 5.74 -3.53
C TRP A 283 -7.88 6.46 -3.62
N TYR A 284 -8.57 6.36 -4.75
CA TYR A 284 -9.97 6.80 -4.85
C TYR A 284 -10.94 5.72 -4.34
N PRO A 285 -11.74 5.98 -3.28
CA PRO A 285 -12.55 4.97 -2.60
C PRO A 285 -13.84 4.59 -3.35
N GLY A 286 -14.11 5.23 -4.48
CA GLY A 286 -15.44 5.26 -5.09
C GLY A 286 -16.30 6.36 -4.48
N ASP A 287 -17.52 6.51 -5.01
CA ASP A 287 -18.49 7.44 -4.45
C ASP A 287 -19.10 6.93 -3.12
N GLU A 288 -19.95 7.75 -2.49
CA GLU A 288 -20.61 7.40 -1.23
C GLU A 288 -21.47 6.12 -1.30
N ASN A 289 -21.90 5.74 -2.51
CA ASN A 289 -22.72 4.57 -2.80
C ASN A 289 -21.89 3.34 -3.20
N GLY A 290 -20.55 3.46 -3.25
CA GLY A 290 -19.62 2.40 -3.60
C GLY A 290 -19.50 2.16 -5.11
N VAL A 291 -19.84 3.15 -5.94
CA VAL A 291 -19.60 3.10 -7.39
C VAL A 291 -18.17 3.55 -7.68
N GLY A 292 -17.46 2.75 -8.47
CA GLY A 292 -16.07 2.99 -8.82
C GLY A 292 -15.07 2.67 -7.71
N GLY A 293 -13.90 3.28 -7.81
CA GLY A 293 -12.79 3.10 -6.87
C GLY A 293 -11.91 1.86 -7.15
N ILE A 294 -10.84 1.73 -6.37
CA ILE A 294 -9.74 0.81 -6.68
C ILE A 294 -9.86 -0.52 -5.94
N TYR A 295 -9.61 -1.63 -6.66
CA TYR A 295 -9.34 -2.94 -6.10
C TYR A 295 -7.85 -3.11 -5.90
N ASN A 296 -7.43 -3.24 -4.64
CA ASN A 296 -6.04 -3.28 -4.22
C ASN A 296 -5.70 -4.69 -3.72
N PHE A 297 -5.26 -5.56 -4.65
CA PHE A 297 -5.01 -6.99 -4.41
C PHE A 297 -3.52 -7.30 -4.45
N VAL A 298 -2.87 -7.21 -3.29
CA VAL A 298 -1.40 -7.12 -3.23
C VAL A 298 -0.80 -8.28 -2.47
N THR A 299 0.26 -8.85 -3.05
CA THR A 299 1.08 -9.89 -2.40
C THR A 299 2.45 -9.33 -2.02
N LYS A 300 2.64 -9.00 -0.74
CA LYS A 300 3.96 -8.60 -0.21
C LYS A 300 4.52 -9.71 0.68
N ARG A 301 5.77 -10.10 0.49
CA ARG A 301 6.44 -11.07 1.36
C ARG A 301 7.94 -10.79 1.46
N GLY A 302 8.43 -10.86 2.70
CA GLY A 302 9.84 -10.79 3.02
C GLY A 302 10.36 -12.13 3.52
N ASP A 303 11.51 -12.55 3.00
CA ASP A 303 12.28 -13.71 3.46
C ASP A 303 13.47 -13.19 4.28
N CYS A 304 13.34 -13.29 5.60
CA CYS A 304 14.42 -13.14 6.55
C CYS A 304 15.30 -14.40 6.46
N ARG A 305 16.09 -14.47 5.40
CA ARG A 305 16.84 -15.66 4.99
C ARG A 305 18.07 -15.87 5.86
N GLY A 306 18.75 -14.78 6.21
CA GLY A 306 20.00 -14.80 6.97
C GLY A 306 19.82 -14.76 8.48
N VAL A 307 20.87 -15.15 9.20
CA VAL A 307 20.92 -15.11 10.66
C VAL A 307 20.85 -13.66 11.14
N SER A 308 20.02 -13.38 12.14
CA SER A 308 19.79 -12.05 12.70
C SER A 308 19.32 -11.01 11.68
N SER A 309 18.73 -11.44 10.56
CA SER A 309 18.12 -10.53 9.57
C SER A 309 16.83 -9.91 10.13
N LYS A 310 16.51 -8.69 9.70
CA LYS A 310 15.31 -7.98 10.16
C LYS A 310 14.52 -7.39 8.99
N ILE A 311 13.21 -7.64 8.96
CA ILE A 311 12.27 -6.97 8.05
C ILE A 311 11.19 -6.30 8.86
N SER A 312 10.93 -5.02 8.59
CA SER A 312 9.90 -4.22 9.24
C SER A 312 8.97 -3.62 8.20
N TRP A 313 7.70 -3.98 8.26
CA TRP A 313 6.64 -3.43 7.43
C TRP A 313 5.91 -2.33 8.19
N THR A 314 5.78 -1.15 7.58
CA THR A 314 4.97 -0.06 8.11
C THR A 314 4.01 0.40 7.03
N GLN A 315 2.72 0.49 7.33
CA GLN A 315 1.74 0.89 6.32
C GLN A 315 0.63 1.79 6.88
N VAL A 316 0.22 2.75 6.06
CA VAL A 316 -0.99 3.55 6.23
C VAL A 316 -1.79 3.43 4.94
N GLU A 317 -2.97 2.81 5.06
CA GLU A 317 -3.82 2.46 3.93
C GLU A 317 -5.15 3.20 4.04
N THR A 318 -5.46 4.00 3.03
CA THR A 318 -6.77 4.64 2.83
C THR A 318 -7.15 4.65 1.35
N GLY A 319 -8.44 4.80 1.08
CA GLY A 319 -8.94 5.16 -0.24
C GLY A 319 -9.17 4.03 -1.25
N SER A 320 -9.01 2.74 -0.95
CA SER A 320 -9.40 1.68 -1.93
C SER A 320 -10.86 1.27 -1.74
N ALA A 321 -11.59 0.98 -2.82
CA ALA A 321 -12.93 0.39 -2.71
C ALA A 321 -12.87 -0.97 -2.02
N ILE A 322 -11.91 -1.81 -2.43
CA ILE A 322 -11.63 -3.10 -1.81
C ILE A 322 -10.13 -3.27 -1.62
N THR A 323 -9.69 -3.57 -0.39
CA THR A 323 -8.29 -3.90 -0.09
C THR A 323 -8.18 -5.36 0.34
N TRP A 324 -7.28 -6.10 -0.29
CA TRP A 324 -6.95 -7.47 0.07
C TRP A 324 -5.45 -7.70 0.10
N LYS A 325 -4.87 -7.78 1.31
CA LYS A 325 -3.42 -7.75 1.47
C LYS A 325 -2.94 -8.37 2.78
N TYR A 326 -1.88 -9.18 2.69
CA TYR A 326 -1.25 -9.82 3.85
C TYR A 326 0.28 -9.77 3.79
N PRO A 327 0.96 -8.63 4.10
CA PRO A 327 2.40 -8.58 4.11
C PRO A 327 2.95 -9.61 5.08
N SER A 328 3.88 -10.42 4.60
CA SER A 328 4.32 -11.61 5.32
C SER A 328 5.81 -11.56 5.60
N CYS A 329 6.25 -12.11 6.73
CA CYS A 329 7.66 -12.38 7.01
C CYS A 329 7.88 -13.88 7.21
N VAL A 330 8.76 -14.45 6.39
CA VAL A 330 9.31 -15.79 6.59
C VAL A 330 10.60 -15.65 7.38
N LEU A 331 10.56 -15.99 8.66
CA LEU A 331 11.68 -15.89 9.60
C LEU A 331 12.49 -17.18 9.55
N ARG A 332 13.28 -17.32 8.48
CA ARG A 332 14.06 -18.53 8.16
C ARG A 332 15.36 -18.58 8.95
N GLY A 333 16.12 -17.50 8.97
CA GLY A 333 17.38 -17.44 9.69
C GLY A 333 17.18 -17.41 11.21
N ASP A 334 18.12 -18.01 11.93
CA ASP A 334 18.14 -17.96 13.38
C ASP A 334 18.24 -16.50 13.86
N HIS A 335 17.55 -16.18 14.95
CA HIS A 335 17.47 -14.85 15.54
C HIS A 335 16.87 -13.76 14.64
N SER A 336 16.26 -14.13 13.52
CA SER A 336 15.61 -13.17 12.63
C SER A 336 14.38 -12.52 13.24
N VAL A 337 14.08 -11.29 12.80
CA VAL A 337 13.03 -10.43 13.36
C VAL A 337 12.08 -9.96 12.27
N GLY A 338 10.78 -10.12 12.51
CA GLY A 338 9.70 -9.61 11.65
C GLY A 338 8.84 -8.60 12.39
N GLU A 339 8.65 -7.42 11.83
CA GLU A 339 7.78 -6.40 12.42
C GLU A 339 6.72 -5.98 11.41
N PHE A 340 5.51 -5.69 11.91
CA PHE A 340 4.40 -5.20 11.11
C PHE A 340 3.62 -4.15 11.88
N TYR A 341 3.53 -2.96 11.31
CA TYR A 341 2.81 -1.80 11.84
C TYR A 341 1.82 -1.33 10.77
N SER A 342 0.53 -1.31 11.08
CA SER A 342 -0.50 -0.98 10.09
C SER A 342 -1.57 -0.07 10.66
N VAL A 343 -1.91 0.96 9.89
CA VAL A 343 -3.17 1.71 10.02
C VAL A 343 -3.99 1.45 8.77
N ALA A 344 -5.23 0.99 8.94
CA ALA A 344 -6.17 0.80 7.83
C ALA A 344 -7.46 1.56 8.14
N LEU A 345 -7.80 2.53 7.29
CA LEU A 345 -9.03 3.31 7.39
C LEU A 345 -9.99 2.90 6.26
N THR A 346 -11.24 2.61 6.64
CA THR A 346 -12.33 2.40 5.68
C THR A 346 -13.48 3.36 5.99
N HIS A 347 -14.01 3.98 4.94
CA HIS A 347 -15.14 4.91 4.96
C HIS A 347 -16.13 4.56 3.83
N HIS A 348 -17.25 5.28 3.73
CA HIS A 348 -18.34 5.01 2.78
C HIS A 348 -18.76 3.53 2.74
N ARG A 349 -18.56 2.84 1.62
CA ARG A 349 -18.82 1.40 1.43
C ARG A 349 -17.55 0.57 1.18
N GLN A 350 -16.39 1.12 1.53
CA GLN A 350 -15.12 0.42 1.38
C GLN A 350 -15.10 -0.88 2.18
N GLN A 351 -14.39 -1.87 1.65
CA GLN A 351 -14.16 -3.16 2.27
C GLN A 351 -12.66 -3.43 2.38
N ALA A 352 -12.19 -3.86 3.54
CA ALA A 352 -10.79 -4.24 3.74
C ALA A 352 -10.73 -5.62 4.41
N ASP A 353 -9.98 -6.55 3.82
CA ASP A 353 -9.48 -7.74 4.49
C ASP A 353 -7.95 -7.68 4.45
N THR A 354 -7.38 -7.14 5.53
CA THR A 354 -5.95 -6.82 5.65
C THR A 354 -5.33 -7.52 6.85
N GLY A 355 -4.02 -7.71 6.84
CA GLY A 355 -3.31 -8.16 8.02
C GLY A 355 -1.92 -8.65 7.68
N THR A 356 -1.41 -9.64 8.39
CA THR A 356 -0.01 -10.08 8.21
C THR A 356 0.17 -11.56 8.51
N LYS A 357 1.23 -12.17 7.94
CA LYS A 357 1.62 -13.55 8.26
C LYS A 357 3.07 -13.59 8.75
N MET A 358 3.26 -13.99 9.99
CA MET A 358 4.58 -14.20 10.61
C MET A 358 4.85 -15.70 10.71
N ILE A 359 5.82 -16.19 9.93
CA ILE A 359 6.15 -17.62 9.83
C ILE A 359 7.53 -17.84 10.45
N HIS A 360 7.55 -18.38 11.66
CA HIS A 360 8.76 -18.66 12.43
C HIS A 360 9.31 -20.05 12.10
N ILE A 361 10.53 -20.08 11.56
CA ILE A 361 11.23 -21.32 11.20
C ILE A 361 12.55 -21.42 11.98
N GLY A 362 13.37 -20.37 11.96
CA GLY A 362 14.64 -20.32 12.68
C GLY A 362 14.48 -20.24 14.21
N LYS A 363 15.55 -20.58 14.92
CA LYS A 363 15.62 -20.51 16.39
C LYS A 363 15.68 -19.07 16.86
N GLY A 364 15.10 -18.78 18.02
CA GLY A 364 15.16 -17.47 18.67
C GLY A 364 14.54 -16.33 17.85
N THR A 365 13.67 -16.66 16.89
CA THR A 365 13.01 -15.71 16.01
C THR A 365 11.98 -14.87 16.76
N LYS A 366 11.83 -13.60 16.38
CA LYS A 366 10.91 -12.67 17.05
C LYS A 366 9.99 -12.02 16.04
N SER A 367 8.72 -11.88 16.39
CA SER A 367 7.81 -11.02 15.64
C SER A 367 6.98 -10.09 16.50
N LYS A 368 6.71 -8.90 15.96
CA LYS A 368 5.83 -7.91 16.57
C LYS A 368 4.82 -7.42 15.55
N ILE A 369 3.55 -7.48 15.91
CA ILE A 369 2.44 -7.06 15.07
C ILE A 369 1.65 -6.00 15.83
N VAL A 370 1.47 -4.82 15.23
CA VAL A 370 0.62 -3.75 15.74
C VAL A 370 -0.29 -3.30 14.60
N ALA A 371 -1.55 -3.68 14.66
CA ALA A 371 -2.55 -3.33 13.66
C ALA A 371 -3.63 -2.42 14.29
N LYS A 372 -3.90 -1.29 13.63
CA LYS A 372 -4.90 -0.29 14.00
C LYS A 372 -5.91 -0.19 12.86
N GLY A 373 -7.10 -0.75 13.05
CA GLY A 373 -8.21 -0.64 12.10
C GLY A 373 -9.14 0.49 12.49
N ILE A 374 -9.55 1.32 11.54
CA ILE A 374 -10.57 2.36 11.73
C ILE A 374 -11.68 2.08 10.72
N SER A 375 -12.92 2.00 11.20
CA SER A 375 -14.09 1.78 10.36
C SER A 375 -15.11 2.87 10.59
N ALA A 376 -15.48 3.57 9.52
CA ALA A 376 -16.42 4.68 9.52
C ALA A 376 -17.54 4.50 8.49
N GLY A 377 -18.62 5.27 8.61
CA GLY A 377 -19.74 5.26 7.67
C GLY A 377 -20.45 3.91 7.59
N ARG A 378 -20.48 3.30 6.39
CA ARG A 378 -21.10 1.99 6.10
C ARG A 378 -20.06 0.93 5.71
N SER A 379 -18.79 1.15 6.06
CA SER A 379 -17.66 0.33 5.64
C SER A 379 -17.50 -0.94 6.46
N SER A 380 -16.69 -1.87 5.95
CA SER A 380 -16.28 -3.08 6.67
C SER A 380 -14.76 -3.23 6.67
N ASN A 381 -14.17 -3.32 7.86
CA ASN A 381 -12.74 -3.49 8.05
C ASN A 381 -12.47 -4.81 8.80
N SER A 382 -11.74 -5.72 8.17
CA SER A 382 -11.37 -7.01 8.72
C SER A 382 -9.86 -7.11 8.84
N TYR A 383 -9.36 -7.25 10.07
CA TYR A 383 -8.01 -7.70 10.31
C TYR A 383 -7.96 -9.24 10.27
N ARG A 384 -7.00 -9.80 9.52
CA ARG A 384 -6.72 -11.24 9.47
C ARG A 384 -5.22 -11.49 9.55
N GLY A 385 -4.80 -12.12 10.64
CA GLY A 385 -3.40 -12.39 10.91
C GLY A 385 -3.10 -13.87 11.06
N LEU A 386 -1.91 -14.31 10.64
CA LEU A 386 -1.39 -15.65 10.92
C LEU A 386 -0.06 -15.55 11.67
N VAL A 387 0.03 -16.19 12.82
CA VAL A 387 1.31 -16.46 13.50
C VAL A 387 1.52 -17.96 13.48
N LYS A 388 2.54 -18.39 12.72
CA LYS A 388 2.89 -19.81 12.57
C LYS A 388 4.27 -20.07 13.16
N ILE A 389 4.36 -20.94 14.15
CA ILE A 389 5.61 -21.39 14.75
C ILE A 389 5.87 -22.84 14.33
N GLU A 390 6.89 -23.06 13.51
CA GLU A 390 7.30 -24.40 13.11
C GLU A 390 8.03 -25.15 14.24
N LYS A 391 8.06 -26.48 14.15
CA LYS A 391 8.62 -27.36 15.20
C LYS A 391 10.06 -27.01 15.58
N GLY A 392 10.88 -26.54 14.64
CA GLY A 392 12.30 -26.20 14.85
C GLY A 392 12.57 -24.80 15.39
N ALA A 393 11.54 -23.97 15.56
CA ALA A 393 11.69 -22.57 15.97
C ALA A 393 11.82 -22.42 17.49
N ASP A 394 12.87 -23.01 18.07
CA ASP A 394 13.11 -23.01 19.52
C ASP A 394 13.29 -21.59 20.06
N GLY A 395 12.57 -21.24 21.12
CA GLY A 395 12.65 -19.90 21.73
C GLY A 395 12.03 -18.79 20.87
N ALA A 396 11.19 -19.14 19.89
CA ALA A 396 10.43 -18.16 19.12
C ALA A 396 9.50 -17.33 20.01
N ARG A 397 9.36 -16.04 19.68
CA ARG A 397 8.49 -15.10 20.40
C ARG A 397 7.63 -14.30 19.44
N ASN A 398 6.35 -14.15 19.76
CA ASN A 398 5.44 -13.24 19.07
C ASN A 398 4.66 -12.38 20.08
N TYR A 399 4.52 -11.11 19.75
CA TYR A 399 3.54 -10.21 20.36
C TYR A 399 2.66 -9.60 19.27
N THR A 400 1.35 -9.75 19.41
CA THR A 400 0.36 -9.23 18.47
C THR A 400 -0.65 -8.35 19.19
N GLN A 401 -0.82 -7.12 18.71
CA GLN A 401 -1.81 -6.16 19.17
C GLN A 401 -2.69 -5.71 18.00
N CYS A 402 -3.99 -5.96 18.10
CA CYS A 402 -4.98 -5.64 17.07
C CYS A 402 -6.07 -4.75 17.64
N ASP A 403 -5.98 -3.44 17.43
CA ASP A 403 -6.99 -2.51 17.91
C ASP A 403 -7.89 -2.04 16.77
N SER A 404 -9.18 -1.96 17.05
CA SER A 404 -10.20 -1.48 16.12
C SER A 404 -10.93 -0.28 16.70
N LEU A 405 -11.15 0.75 15.89
CA LEU A 405 -11.93 1.92 16.24
C LEU A 405 -13.14 2.03 15.31
N LEU A 406 -14.36 2.04 15.87
CA LEU A 406 -15.58 2.27 15.11
C LEU A 406 -16.05 3.71 15.28
N ILE A 407 -16.35 4.35 14.15
CA ILE A 407 -16.92 5.70 14.04
C ILE A 407 -18.31 5.56 13.42
N GLY A 408 -19.34 5.84 14.21
CA GLY A 408 -20.74 5.69 13.81
C GLY A 408 -21.35 4.32 14.14
N LYS A 409 -22.59 4.11 13.66
CA LYS A 409 -23.45 2.95 14.02
C LYS A 409 -23.59 1.90 12.90
N LYS A 410 -23.14 2.20 11.68
CA LYS A 410 -23.40 1.40 10.47
C LYS A 410 -22.15 0.72 9.90
N CYS A 411 -21.00 0.90 10.53
CA CYS A 411 -19.73 0.31 10.13
C CYS A 411 -19.44 -0.97 10.92
N GLY A 412 -18.50 -1.78 10.43
CA GLY A 412 -18.11 -3.04 11.05
C GLY A 412 -16.61 -3.22 11.11
N ALA A 413 -16.09 -3.55 12.30
CA ALA A 413 -14.71 -3.98 12.48
C ALA A 413 -14.66 -5.45 12.91
N HIS A 414 -13.80 -6.24 12.28
CA HIS A 414 -13.68 -7.68 12.49
C HIS A 414 -12.22 -8.08 12.68
N THR A 415 -11.96 -9.04 13.56
CA THR A 415 -10.59 -9.53 13.84
C THR A 415 -10.58 -11.05 13.78
N PHE A 416 -9.79 -11.60 12.86
CA PHE A 416 -9.64 -13.04 12.61
C PHE A 416 -8.18 -13.48 12.82
N PRO A 417 -7.74 -13.72 14.07
CA PRO A 417 -6.39 -14.20 14.34
C PRO A 417 -6.28 -15.71 14.14
N TYR A 418 -5.19 -16.15 13.53
CA TYR A 418 -4.81 -17.55 13.38
C TYR A 418 -3.47 -17.78 14.07
N MET A 419 -3.42 -18.79 14.93
CA MET A 419 -2.21 -19.19 15.65
C MET A 419 -1.97 -20.68 15.45
N GLU A 420 -0.84 -21.01 14.82
CA GLU A 420 -0.39 -22.38 14.61
C GLU A 420 0.95 -22.58 15.33
N VAL A 421 0.92 -23.07 16.57
CA VAL A 421 2.13 -23.21 17.40
C VAL A 421 2.53 -24.68 17.51
N LYS A 422 3.60 -25.07 16.82
CA LYS A 422 4.10 -26.46 16.81
C LYS A 422 5.37 -26.66 17.65
N ASN A 423 5.88 -25.62 18.31
CA ASN A 423 7.01 -25.69 19.22
C ASN A 423 6.56 -25.37 20.67
N PRO A 424 6.78 -26.27 21.65
CA PRO A 424 6.32 -26.08 23.03
C PRO A 424 7.08 -25.01 23.81
N GLY A 425 8.27 -24.60 23.37
CA GLY A 425 9.08 -23.56 23.99
C GLY A 425 8.80 -22.14 23.46
N ALA A 426 7.83 -21.99 22.56
CA ALA A 426 7.47 -20.70 21.99
C ALA A 426 6.58 -19.88 22.92
N ILE A 427 6.72 -18.55 22.86
CA ILE A 427 5.85 -17.60 23.57
C ILE A 427 5.07 -16.80 22.53
N VAL A 428 3.76 -16.90 22.56
CA VAL A 428 2.87 -16.21 21.60
C VAL A 428 1.80 -15.48 22.40
N GLU A 429 1.75 -14.16 22.24
CA GLU A 429 0.80 -13.27 22.90
C GLU A 429 -0.05 -12.56 21.84
N HIS A 430 -1.37 -12.55 22.03
CA HIS A 430 -2.31 -11.87 21.15
C HIS A 430 -3.33 -11.09 21.96
N GLU A 431 -3.40 -9.79 21.71
CA GLU A 431 -4.36 -8.86 22.31
C GLU A 431 -5.17 -8.21 21.20
N ALA A 432 -6.48 -8.13 21.39
CA ALA A 432 -7.36 -7.40 20.48
C ALA A 432 -8.36 -6.54 21.25
N THR A 433 -8.42 -5.26 20.90
CA THR A 433 -9.31 -4.28 21.56
C THR A 433 -10.24 -3.67 20.53
N THR A 434 -11.51 -3.52 20.88
CA THR A 434 -12.45 -2.75 20.08
C THR A 434 -12.91 -1.54 20.88
N SER A 435 -12.70 -0.36 20.30
CA SER A 435 -13.03 0.92 20.88
C SER A 435 -14.05 1.65 20.01
N LYS A 436 -14.84 2.51 20.64
CA LYS A 436 -15.64 3.52 19.97
C LYS A 436 -15.17 4.88 20.46
N ILE A 437 -15.30 5.90 19.64
CA ILE A 437 -15.13 7.26 20.11
C ILE A 437 -16.27 7.52 21.11
N SER A 438 -15.93 7.83 22.36
CA SER A 438 -16.92 8.05 23.42
C SER A 438 -17.56 9.43 23.25
N ASP A 439 -18.88 9.51 23.42
CA ASP A 439 -19.62 10.78 23.46
C ASP A 439 -19.04 11.71 24.54
N ASP A 440 -18.54 11.17 25.65
CA ASP A 440 -17.89 11.95 26.71
C ASP A 440 -16.55 12.55 26.26
N GLN A 441 -15.78 11.81 25.45
CA GLN A 441 -14.50 12.31 24.90
C GLN A 441 -14.75 13.43 23.90
N LEU A 442 -15.73 13.25 23.02
CA LEU A 442 -16.16 14.28 22.07
C LEU A 442 -16.69 15.51 22.82
N PHE A 443 -17.62 15.32 23.76
CA PHE A 443 -18.17 16.40 24.57
C PHE A 443 -17.07 17.16 25.32
N TYR A 444 -16.07 16.46 25.87
CA TYR A 444 -14.94 17.10 26.53
C TYR A 444 -14.17 18.01 25.56
N CYS A 445 -13.82 17.53 24.37
CA CYS A 445 -13.15 18.33 23.35
C CYS A 445 -13.97 19.54 22.91
N LEU A 446 -15.26 19.33 22.60
CA LEU A 446 -16.20 20.39 22.22
C LEU A 446 -16.34 21.45 23.33
N SER A 447 -16.39 21.03 24.60
CA SER A 447 -16.44 21.94 25.76
C SER A 447 -15.19 22.81 25.94
N ARG A 448 -14.11 22.48 25.22
CA ARG A 448 -12.86 23.26 25.15
C ARG A 448 -12.75 24.09 23.86
N GLY A 449 -13.81 24.16 23.07
CA GLY A 449 -13.87 24.96 21.85
C GLY A 449 -13.16 24.32 20.65
N ILE A 450 -12.83 23.03 20.74
CA ILE A 450 -12.31 22.24 19.62
C ILE A 450 -13.50 21.82 18.76
N GLY A 451 -13.40 21.94 17.42
CA GLY A 451 -14.45 21.48 16.51
C GLY A 451 -14.66 19.97 16.60
N GLU A 452 -15.82 19.48 16.14
CA GLU A 452 -16.14 18.05 16.18
C GLU A 452 -15.17 17.22 15.33
N GLU A 453 -14.89 17.68 14.11
CA GLU A 453 -13.95 17.04 13.19
C GLU A 453 -12.51 17.06 13.73
N ASP A 454 -12.06 18.20 14.25
CA ASP A 454 -10.74 18.34 14.90
C ASP A 454 -10.61 17.41 16.12
N ALA A 455 -11.69 17.24 16.90
CA ALA A 455 -11.71 16.35 18.04
C ALA A 455 -11.56 14.88 17.61
N VAL A 456 -12.29 14.46 16.57
CA VAL A 456 -12.19 13.11 16.02
C VAL A 456 -10.81 12.85 15.45
N SER A 457 -10.27 13.78 14.65
CA SER A 457 -8.91 13.70 14.14
C SER A 457 -7.90 13.51 15.28
N MET A 458 -7.95 14.35 16.31
CA MET A 458 -7.03 14.28 17.45
C MET A 458 -7.09 12.92 18.18
N ILE A 459 -8.29 12.35 18.36
CA ILE A 459 -8.48 11.04 18.99
C ILE A 459 -7.90 9.93 18.12
N VAL A 460 -8.19 9.95 16.81
CA VAL A 460 -7.68 8.98 15.83
C VAL A 460 -6.15 9.05 15.74
N ASP A 461 -5.59 10.25 15.78
CA ASP A 461 -4.14 10.48 15.81
C ASP A 461 -3.49 9.85 17.04
N GLY A 462 -4.12 10.03 18.21
CA GLY A 462 -3.71 9.38 19.45
C GLY A 462 -3.74 7.86 19.35
N PHE A 463 -4.78 7.31 18.72
CA PHE A 463 -4.95 5.88 18.48
C PHE A 463 -3.88 5.30 17.55
N CYS A 464 -3.51 6.02 16.49
CA CYS A 464 -2.54 5.58 15.48
C CYS A 464 -1.07 5.90 15.84
N LYS A 465 -0.82 6.64 16.91
CA LYS A 465 0.51 7.15 17.31
C LYS A 465 1.63 6.12 17.32
N GLN A 466 1.35 4.87 17.71
CA GLN A 466 2.35 3.81 17.74
C GLN A 466 2.85 3.44 16.33
N VAL A 467 1.97 3.46 15.32
CA VAL A 467 2.32 3.15 13.95
C VAL A 467 3.04 4.33 13.29
N PHE A 468 2.56 5.57 13.51
CA PHE A 468 3.20 6.75 12.92
C PHE A 468 4.63 6.98 13.40
N ARG A 469 4.98 6.54 14.61
CA ARG A 469 6.36 6.59 15.12
C ARG A 469 7.33 5.72 14.32
N GLU A 470 6.82 4.71 13.63
CA GLU A 470 7.61 3.79 12.81
C GLU A 470 7.74 4.29 11.37
N LEU A 471 7.03 5.35 10.96
CA LEU A 471 7.23 6.02 9.68
C LEU A 471 8.36 7.05 9.77
N PRO A 472 9.09 7.33 8.67
CA PRO A 472 9.95 8.50 8.62
C PRO A 472 9.14 9.80 8.82
N MET A 473 9.73 10.80 9.45
CA MET A 473 9.02 11.98 9.97
C MET A 473 8.21 12.71 8.89
N GLU A 474 8.77 12.88 7.69
CA GLU A 474 8.11 13.56 6.58
C GLU A 474 6.80 12.86 6.18
N PHE A 475 6.83 11.54 6.09
CA PHE A 475 5.68 10.71 5.73
C PHE A 475 4.69 10.52 6.86
N ALA A 476 5.14 10.59 8.12
CA ALA A 476 4.23 10.61 9.26
C ALA A 476 3.33 11.85 9.24
N VAL A 477 3.83 13.01 8.77
CA VAL A 477 3.02 14.23 8.60
C VAL A 477 2.04 14.08 7.44
N GLU A 478 2.48 13.52 6.32
CA GLU A 478 1.61 13.26 5.16
C GLU A 478 0.49 12.28 5.52
N ALA A 479 0.81 11.16 6.16
CA ALA A 479 -0.15 10.15 6.60
C ALA A 479 -1.23 10.73 7.53
N LYS A 480 -0.87 11.65 8.43
CA LYS A 480 -1.82 12.33 9.32
C LYS A 480 -2.81 13.19 8.54
N LYS A 481 -2.31 14.03 7.63
CA LYS A 481 -3.15 14.87 6.77
C LYS A 481 -4.09 14.04 5.91
N LEU A 482 -3.61 12.92 5.37
CA LEU A 482 -4.42 12.00 4.57
C LEU A 482 -5.57 11.39 5.38
N LEU A 483 -5.32 11.04 6.64
CA LEU A 483 -6.34 10.51 7.54
C LEU A 483 -7.33 11.59 7.97
N GLU A 484 -6.88 12.81 8.24
CA GLU A 484 -7.72 13.97 8.53
C GLU A 484 -8.76 14.18 7.42
N VAL A 485 -8.31 14.30 6.17
CA VAL A 485 -9.18 14.50 5.00
C VAL A 485 -10.13 13.31 4.80
N SER A 486 -9.65 12.08 5.03
CA SER A 486 -10.50 10.88 4.86
C SER A 486 -11.59 10.74 5.93
N LEU A 487 -11.44 11.44 7.07
CA LEU A 487 -12.36 11.42 8.21
C LEU A 487 -13.31 12.62 8.23
N GLU A 488 -13.06 13.64 7.40
CA GLU A 488 -13.96 14.77 7.21
C GLU A 488 -15.34 14.26 6.75
N GLY A 489 -16.42 14.71 7.40
CA GLY A 489 -17.77 14.20 7.15
C GLY A 489 -18.05 12.74 7.56
N ALA A 490 -17.09 12.01 8.14
CA ALA A 490 -17.30 10.63 8.63
C ALA A 490 -18.08 10.55 9.94
N VAL A 491 -18.29 11.70 10.59
CA VAL A 491 -19.04 11.88 11.84
C VAL A 491 -20.46 12.33 11.48
N GLY A 492 -21.36 11.36 11.29
CA GLY A 492 -22.76 11.57 10.89
C GLY A 492 -23.56 10.27 10.78
#